data_AF-A0A959C433-F1
#
_entry.id   AF-A0A959C433-F1
#
_cell.length_a   1.000
_cell.length_b   1.000
_cell.length_c   1.000
_cell.angle_alpha   90.00
_cell.angle_beta   90.00
_cell.angle_gamma   90.00
#
_symmetry.space_group_name_H-M   'P 1'
#
loop_
_entity.id
_entity.type
_entity.pdbx_description
1 polymer ?
#
loop_
_entity_poly.entity_id
_entity_poly.type
_entity_poly.pdbx_seq_one_letter_code
_entity_poly.pdbx_strand_id
1 'polypeptide(L)'
;MKKGSLNLFLLKAIGLMFLCADLSAQTNVNMAQSGPTQGSPFTINTTSDCFFNFFDSGGASGDYNTNANASVTFAPSNPNTHRVRVIFSSFHLEGGWDALYIYNSSIPGTNQVPGPQGATSAGFPAGNWQTISPG
;
A
#
# COMPACT_ATOMS: atom_id res chain seq x y z
N MET A 1 51.39 -40.46 -1.40
CA MET A 1 50.18 -40.32 -2.23
C MET A 1 49.21 -39.39 -1.52
N LYS A 2 49.09 -38.14 -1.97
CA LYS A 2 48.24 -37.11 -1.36
C LYS A 2 46.82 -37.30 -1.92
N LYS A 3 45.90 -37.88 -1.13
CA LYS A 3 44.49 -38.04 -1.54
C LYS A 3 43.81 -36.67 -1.49
N GLY A 4 43.47 -36.15 -2.67
CA GLY A 4 42.89 -34.83 -2.87
C GLY A 4 41.50 -34.69 -2.25
N SER A 5 41.36 -33.64 -1.45
CA SER A 5 40.10 -33.06 -1.00
C SER A 5 39.39 -32.41 -2.18
N LEU A 6 38.51 -33.16 -2.86
CA LEU A 6 37.68 -32.65 -3.95
C LEU A 6 36.18 -32.58 -3.58
N ASN A 7 35.78 -33.12 -2.42
CA ASN A 7 34.36 -33.19 -2.01
C ASN A 7 33.92 -32.10 -1.03
N LEU A 8 34.83 -31.22 -0.55
CA LEU A 8 34.48 -30.21 0.46
C LEU A 8 34.22 -28.81 -0.14
N PHE A 9 34.64 -28.55 -1.37
CA PHE A 9 34.45 -27.24 -2.02
C PHE A 9 33.16 -27.14 -2.84
N LEU A 10 32.64 -28.26 -3.35
CA LEU A 10 31.40 -28.26 -4.14
C LEU A 10 30.13 -28.03 -3.29
N LEU A 11 30.13 -28.49 -2.03
CA LEU A 11 28.99 -28.29 -1.11
C LEU A 11 28.92 -26.88 -0.50
N LYS A 12 30.06 -26.17 -0.41
CA LYS A 12 30.13 -24.80 0.11
C LYS A 12 29.76 -23.75 -0.95
N ALA A 13 29.94 -24.06 -2.23
CA ALA A 13 29.59 -23.14 -3.33
C ALA A 13 28.07 -23.03 -3.54
N ILE A 14 27.30 -24.09 -3.24
CA ILE A 14 25.83 -24.08 -3.36
C ILE A 14 25.18 -23.42 -2.13
N GLY A 15 25.77 -23.58 -0.93
CA GLY A 15 25.26 -22.98 0.31
C GLY A 15 25.51 -21.48 0.47
N LEU A 16 26.42 -20.88 -0.29
CA LEU A 16 26.73 -19.44 -0.25
C LEU A 16 25.99 -18.63 -1.33
N MET A 17 25.35 -19.30 -2.28
CA MET A 17 24.52 -18.67 -3.33
C MET A 17 23.04 -18.54 -2.92
N PHE A 18 22.69 -18.92 -1.69
CA PHE A 18 21.32 -18.86 -1.16
C PHE A 18 21.12 -17.84 -0.03
N LEU A 19 22.09 -16.92 0.18
CA LEU A 19 21.99 -15.89 1.23
C LEU A 19 21.62 -14.48 0.74
N CYS A 20 21.43 -14.24 -0.56
CA CYS A 20 21.17 -12.88 -1.07
C CYS A 20 20.14 -12.77 -2.20
N ALA A 21 19.29 -13.77 -2.40
CA ALA A 21 18.16 -13.63 -3.33
C ALA A 21 16.85 -13.65 -2.54
N ASP A 22 16.64 -12.64 -1.68
CA ASP A 22 15.30 -12.27 -1.28
C ASP A 22 14.63 -11.67 -2.52
N LEU A 23 14.08 -12.54 -3.36
CA LEU A 23 13.17 -12.18 -4.43
C LEU A 23 11.84 -11.81 -3.75
N SER A 24 11.77 -10.67 -3.07
CA SER A 24 10.51 -10.19 -2.51
C SER A 24 9.63 -9.76 -3.68
N ALA A 25 8.68 -10.60 -4.07
CA ALA A 25 7.59 -10.17 -4.94
C ALA A 25 6.90 -8.95 -4.32
N GLN A 26 6.50 -8.00 -5.17
CA GLN A 26 5.73 -6.85 -4.73
C GLN A 26 4.47 -7.33 -3.98
N THR A 27 4.27 -6.86 -2.75
CA THR A 27 3.11 -7.27 -1.95
C THR A 27 1.87 -6.51 -2.44
N ASN A 28 0.87 -7.25 -2.91
CA ASN A 28 -0.45 -6.71 -3.22
C ASN A 28 -1.31 -6.71 -1.95
N VAL A 29 -1.94 -5.58 -1.65
CA VAL A 29 -2.84 -5.40 -0.52
C VAL A 29 -4.16 -4.86 -1.03
N ASN A 30 -5.27 -5.48 -0.62
CA ASN A 30 -6.61 -4.98 -0.89
C ASN A 30 -7.15 -4.29 0.37
N MET A 31 -7.88 -3.20 0.20
CA MET A 31 -8.57 -2.54 1.29
C MET A 31 -9.60 -3.48 1.94
N ALA A 32 -9.80 -3.36 3.25
CA ALA A 32 -10.93 -4.04 3.90
C ALA A 32 -12.28 -3.53 3.36
N GLN A 33 -13.35 -4.31 3.54
CA GLN A 33 -14.71 -3.83 3.25
C GLN A 33 -15.19 -2.83 4.32
N SER A 34 -14.85 -3.07 5.59
CA SER A 34 -15.27 -2.22 6.70
C SER A 34 -14.17 -2.10 7.76
N GLY A 35 -14.00 -0.90 8.30
CA GLY A 35 -13.02 -0.61 9.35
C GLY A 35 -11.56 -0.57 8.85
N PRO A 36 -10.59 -0.68 9.77
CA PRO A 36 -9.17 -0.66 9.41
C PRO A 36 -8.76 -1.88 8.57
N THR A 37 -8.00 -1.65 7.51
CA THR A 37 -7.44 -2.71 6.66
C THR A 37 -6.49 -3.60 7.46
N GLN A 38 -6.59 -4.91 7.29
CA GLN A 38 -5.74 -5.88 7.97
C GLN A 38 -4.26 -5.58 7.69
N GLY A 39 -3.44 -5.51 8.74
CA GLY A 39 -2.01 -5.15 8.62
C GLY A 39 -1.73 -3.65 8.71
N SER A 40 -2.77 -2.80 8.76
CA SER A 40 -2.61 -1.37 9.04
C SER A 40 -2.13 -1.13 10.50
N PRO A 41 -1.15 -0.25 10.74
CA PRO A 41 -0.45 0.58 9.75
C PRO A 41 0.65 -0.18 8.99
N PHE A 42 0.76 0.11 7.69
CA PHE A 42 1.86 -0.40 6.86
C PHE A 42 3.05 0.55 6.93
N THR A 43 4.20 0.05 7.38
CA THR A 43 5.45 0.81 7.45
C THR A 43 6.20 0.77 6.10
N ILE A 44 6.44 1.93 5.52
CA ILE A 44 7.15 2.12 4.24
C ILE A 44 8.62 2.46 4.53
N ASN A 45 9.53 1.56 4.13
CA ASN A 45 10.97 1.78 4.20
C ASN A 45 11.50 2.53 2.97
N THR A 46 12.65 3.19 3.10
CA THR A 46 13.28 3.94 2.01
C THR A 46 14.20 3.11 1.12
N THR A 47 14.44 1.84 1.47
CA THR A 47 15.15 0.91 0.59
C THR A 47 14.29 0.64 -0.64
N SER A 48 14.92 0.71 -1.82
CA SER A 48 14.34 0.60 -3.18
C SER A 48 13.25 -0.47 -3.36
N ASP A 49 13.22 -1.51 -2.53
CA ASP A 49 12.48 -2.73 -2.80
C ASP A 49 11.22 -2.93 -1.93
N CYS A 50 10.77 -1.89 -1.22
CA CYS A 50 9.56 -1.93 -0.38
C CYS A 50 8.44 -1.04 -0.93
N PHE A 51 7.91 -1.39 -2.10
CA PHE A 51 6.66 -0.82 -2.61
C PHE A 51 5.53 -1.86 -2.51
N PHE A 52 4.33 -1.39 -2.19
CA PHE A 52 3.10 -2.19 -2.18
C PHE A 52 2.25 -1.76 -3.37
N ASN A 53 1.61 -2.70 -4.06
CA ASN A 53 0.40 -2.32 -4.78
C ASN A 53 -0.72 -2.32 -3.76
N PHE A 54 -1.41 -1.21 -3.66
CA PHE A 54 -2.60 -1.10 -2.84
C PHE A 54 -3.81 -0.93 -3.75
N PHE A 55 -4.79 -1.78 -3.57
CA PHE A 55 -6.05 -1.76 -4.28
C PHE A 55 -7.18 -1.48 -3.29
N ASP A 56 -8.33 -1.05 -3.81
CA ASP A 56 -9.56 -1.06 -3.04
C ASP A 56 -9.99 -2.51 -2.68
N SER A 57 -11.22 -2.67 -2.18
CA SER A 57 -11.72 -3.97 -1.75
C SER A 57 -11.98 -4.96 -2.89
N GLY A 58 -12.10 -4.49 -4.14
CA GLY A 58 -12.26 -5.30 -5.35
C GLY A 58 -10.96 -5.90 -5.88
N GLY A 59 -9.82 -5.42 -5.39
CA GLY A 59 -8.50 -5.86 -5.82
C GLY A 59 -8.10 -5.33 -7.20
N ALA A 60 -7.11 -5.97 -7.83
CA ALA A 60 -6.47 -5.43 -9.03
C ALA A 60 -7.36 -5.30 -10.27
N SER A 61 -8.49 -6.00 -10.32
CA SER A 61 -9.33 -6.09 -11.52
C SER A 61 -10.84 -6.05 -11.25
N GLY A 62 -11.25 -5.95 -9.99
CA GLY A 62 -12.65 -5.96 -9.58
C GLY A 62 -13.12 -4.59 -9.13
N ASP A 63 -14.44 -4.38 -9.13
CA ASP A 63 -15.05 -3.20 -8.53
C ASP A 63 -14.98 -3.29 -7.00
N TYR A 64 -14.88 -2.14 -6.33
CA TYR A 64 -14.96 -2.09 -4.86
C TYR A 64 -16.32 -2.58 -4.35
N ASN A 65 -16.33 -3.15 -3.14
CA ASN A 65 -17.53 -3.69 -2.52
C ASN A 65 -18.58 -2.59 -2.28
N THR A 66 -19.85 -2.94 -2.47
CA THR A 66 -20.96 -2.07 -2.09
C THR A 66 -21.02 -1.86 -0.58
N ASN A 67 -21.44 -0.67 -0.15
CA ASN A 67 -21.49 -0.26 1.25
C ASN A 67 -20.14 -0.40 1.99
N ALA A 68 -19.01 -0.25 1.28
CA ALA A 68 -17.70 -0.27 1.89
C ALA A 68 -17.43 1.02 2.69
N ASN A 69 -16.82 0.87 3.85
CA ASN A 69 -16.37 1.98 4.68
C ASN A 69 -15.13 1.57 5.46
N ALA A 70 -13.97 1.71 4.83
CA ALA A 70 -12.71 1.23 5.36
C ALA A 70 -11.63 2.31 5.34
N SER A 71 -10.56 2.06 6.10
CA SER A 71 -9.40 2.93 6.15
C SER A 71 -8.10 2.12 6.12
N VAL A 72 -7.02 2.77 5.73
CA VAL A 72 -5.66 2.24 5.78
C VAL A 72 -4.72 3.37 6.17
N THR A 73 -3.74 3.05 7.01
CA THR A 73 -2.67 4.00 7.39
C THR A 73 -1.35 3.51 6.82
N PHE A 74 -0.66 4.37 6.08
CA PHE A 74 0.72 4.17 5.65
C PHE A 74 1.62 5.10 6.45
N ALA A 75 2.67 4.55 7.04
CA ALA A 75 3.61 5.32 7.85
C ALA A 75 5.02 5.20 7.25
N PRO A 76 5.78 6.30 7.13
CA PRO A 76 7.19 6.18 6.80
C PRO A 76 7.94 5.50 7.95
N SER A 77 8.98 4.71 7.64
CA SER A 77 9.81 4.04 8.64
C SER A 77 10.50 5.00 9.62
N ASN A 78 10.71 6.24 9.20
CA ASN A 78 11.09 7.35 10.08
C ASN A 78 10.29 8.61 9.69
N PRO A 79 9.34 9.06 10.52
CA PRO A 79 8.51 10.24 10.21
C PRO A 79 9.28 11.56 10.22
N ASN A 80 10.45 11.63 10.85
CA ASN A 80 11.24 12.85 10.89
C ASN A 80 11.96 13.09 9.56
N THR A 81 12.48 12.04 8.93
CA THR A 81 13.35 12.15 7.74
C THR A 81 12.69 11.71 6.44
N HIS A 82 11.61 10.93 6.50
CA HIS A 82 10.97 10.34 5.32
C HIS A 82 9.51 10.77 5.19
N ARG A 83 8.97 10.62 3.99
CA ARG A 83 7.57 10.92 3.65
C ARG A 83 7.00 9.77 2.83
N VAL A 84 5.71 9.50 2.99
CA VAL A 84 4.97 8.58 2.12
C VAL A 84 4.66 9.31 0.82
N ARG A 85 4.93 8.65 -0.31
CA ARG A 85 4.47 9.06 -1.63
C ARG A 85 3.46 8.03 -2.12
N VAL A 86 2.31 8.50 -2.56
CA VAL A 86 1.27 7.69 -3.20
C VAL A 86 1.21 8.09 -4.67
N ILE A 87 1.03 7.11 -5.54
CA ILE A 87 0.82 7.29 -6.98
C ILE A 87 -0.46 6.52 -7.31
N PHE A 88 -1.46 7.17 -7.89
CA PHE A 88 -2.68 6.49 -8.32
C PHE A 88 -2.46 5.95 -9.73
N SER A 89 -2.38 4.62 -9.86
CA SER A 89 -2.35 3.96 -11.16
C SER A 89 -3.74 3.86 -11.82
N SER A 90 -4.80 3.87 -11.01
CA SER A 90 -6.20 3.95 -11.42
C SER A 90 -7.01 4.66 -10.34
N PHE A 91 -8.09 5.33 -10.77
CA PHE A 91 -9.05 5.96 -9.86
C PHE A 91 -10.42 6.06 -10.55
N HIS A 92 -11.42 5.43 -9.96
CA HIS A 92 -12.80 5.47 -10.42
C HIS A 92 -13.75 5.20 -9.25
N LEU A 93 -14.53 6.20 -8.86
CA LEU A 93 -15.62 6.07 -7.88
C LEU A 93 -16.94 6.51 -8.50
N GLU A 94 -18.06 6.13 -7.88
CA GLU A 94 -19.38 6.62 -8.23
C GLU A 94 -19.52 8.11 -7.87
N GLY A 95 -19.44 8.97 -8.88
CA GLY A 95 -19.56 10.41 -8.72
C GLY A 95 -20.89 10.83 -8.08
N GLY A 96 -20.82 11.69 -7.07
CA GLY A 96 -21.99 12.16 -6.33
C GLY A 96 -22.48 11.24 -5.23
N TRP A 97 -21.94 10.02 -5.10
CA TRP A 97 -22.34 9.04 -4.08
C TRP A 97 -21.17 8.64 -3.20
N ASP A 98 -20.06 8.25 -3.80
CA ASP A 98 -18.89 7.74 -3.09
C ASP A 98 -17.80 8.80 -2.90
N ALA A 99 -16.96 8.59 -1.88
CA ALA A 99 -15.93 9.54 -1.50
C ALA A 99 -14.65 8.85 -1.05
N LEU A 100 -13.52 9.31 -1.57
CA LEU A 100 -12.19 9.07 -1.01
C LEU A 100 -11.75 10.29 -0.19
N TYR A 101 -11.20 10.02 0.99
CA TYR A 101 -10.55 11.03 1.82
C TYR A 101 -9.08 10.64 2.05
N ILE A 102 -8.21 11.66 2.06
CA ILE A 102 -6.79 11.52 2.37
C ILE A 102 -6.50 12.34 3.62
N TYR A 103 -5.79 11.73 4.58
CA TYR A 103 -5.43 12.36 5.85
C TYR A 103 -3.92 12.35 6.00
N ASN A 104 -3.34 13.50 6.33
CA ASN A 104 -1.92 13.60 6.68
C ASN A 104 -1.76 13.42 8.21
N SER A 105 -2.14 12.23 8.68
CA SER A 105 -2.15 11.85 10.09
C SER A 105 -2.11 10.32 10.22
N SER A 106 -1.67 9.81 11.36
CA SER A 106 -1.82 8.40 11.73
C SER A 106 -3.23 8.04 12.22
N ILE A 107 -4.07 9.04 12.47
CA ILE A 107 -5.45 8.89 12.97
C ILE A 107 -6.44 9.21 11.85
N PRO A 108 -7.32 8.26 11.45
CA PRO A 108 -8.37 8.53 10.47
C PRO A 108 -9.23 9.73 10.86
N GLY A 109 -9.60 10.57 9.88
CA GLY A 109 -10.42 11.76 10.13
C GLY A 109 -9.65 12.99 10.62
N THR A 110 -8.35 12.89 10.88
CA THR A 110 -7.54 14.00 11.42
C THR A 110 -6.62 14.60 10.36
N ASN A 111 -6.50 15.92 10.28
CA ASN A 111 -5.61 16.63 9.35
C ASN A 111 -5.85 16.24 7.87
N GLN A 112 -7.09 16.42 7.42
CA GLN A 112 -7.51 16.11 6.06
C GLN A 112 -6.71 16.93 5.03
N VAL A 113 -6.25 16.26 3.98
CA VAL A 113 -5.80 16.92 2.76
C VAL A 113 -7.06 17.33 1.97
N PRO A 114 -7.27 18.62 1.67
CA PRO A 114 -8.50 19.06 1.01
C PRO A 114 -8.59 18.53 -0.43
N GLY A 115 -9.59 17.69 -0.70
CA GLY A 115 -9.97 17.27 -2.04
C GLY A 115 -10.80 18.34 -2.78
N PRO A 116 -10.88 18.28 -4.12
CA PRO A 116 -11.49 19.34 -4.92
C PRO A 116 -13.03 19.27 -4.99
N GLN A 117 -13.66 18.20 -4.48
CA GLN A 117 -15.07 17.93 -4.72
C GLN A 117 -15.98 18.21 -3.52
N GLY A 118 -17.23 18.54 -3.83
CA GLY A 118 -18.27 18.89 -2.86
C GLY A 118 -18.80 17.69 -2.07
N ALA A 119 -19.79 17.95 -1.21
CA ALA A 119 -20.48 16.89 -0.49
C ALA A 119 -21.23 15.94 -1.45
N THR A 120 -21.36 14.68 -1.08
CA THR A 120 -22.12 13.68 -1.86
C THR A 120 -23.58 13.64 -1.44
N SER A 121 -24.44 13.08 -2.28
CA SER A 121 -25.84 12.77 -1.95
C SER A 121 -25.97 11.66 -0.90
N ALA A 122 -24.93 10.83 -0.73
CA ALA A 122 -24.84 9.83 0.33
C ALA A 122 -24.49 10.42 1.71
N GLY A 123 -24.26 11.74 1.81
CA GLY A 123 -23.98 12.42 3.07
C GLY A 123 -22.50 12.52 3.43
N PHE A 124 -21.58 12.18 2.52
CA PHE A 124 -20.15 12.41 2.73
C PHE A 124 -19.83 13.92 2.61
N PRO A 125 -19.18 14.53 3.62
CA PRO A 125 -18.82 15.95 3.59
C PRO A 125 -17.90 16.35 2.42
N ALA A 126 -17.90 17.64 2.06
CA ALA A 126 -17.00 18.19 1.05
C ALA A 126 -15.51 18.03 1.39
N GLY A 127 -14.64 18.24 0.39
CA GLY A 127 -13.19 18.06 0.53
C GLY A 127 -12.73 16.64 0.21
N ASN A 128 -13.54 15.87 -0.52
CA ASN A 128 -13.25 14.51 -0.96
C ASN A 128 -12.81 14.48 -2.43
N TRP A 129 -12.41 13.29 -2.88
CA TRP A 129 -12.24 12.93 -4.28
C TRP A 129 -13.31 11.90 -4.68
N GLN A 130 -13.87 12.04 -5.87
CA GLN A 130 -14.93 11.19 -6.45
C GLN A 130 -14.61 10.87 -7.91
N THR A 131 -14.54 11.90 -8.76
CA THR A 131 -14.36 11.77 -10.22
C THR A 131 -13.06 12.41 -10.71
N ILE A 132 -12.31 13.08 -9.84
CA ILE A 132 -10.99 13.65 -10.13
C ILE A 132 -9.96 12.84 -9.35
N SER A 133 -8.94 12.29 -10.03
CA SER A 133 -7.84 11.58 -9.37
C SER A 133 -7.02 12.52 -8.48
N PRO A 134 -6.57 12.10 -7.28
CA PRO A 134 -5.69 12.90 -6.43
C PRO A 134 -4.25 13.12 -6.98
N GLY A 135 -3.85 12.40 -8.03
CA GLY A 135 -2.53 12.53 -8.64
C GLY A 135 -2.11 11.33 -9.45
#